data_AF-A0A895XR09-F1
#
_entry.id   AF-A0A895XR09-F1
#
_cell.length_a   1.000
_cell.length_b   1.000
_cell.length_c   1.000
_cell.angle_alpha   90.00
_cell.angle_beta   90.00
_cell.angle_gamma   90.00
#
_symmetry.space_group_name_H-M   'P 1'
#
loop_
_entity.id
_entity.type
_entity.pdbx_description
1 polymer ?
#
loop_
_entity_poly.entity_id
_entity_poly.type
_entity_poly.pdbx_seq_one_letter_code
_entity_poly.pdbx_strand_id
1 'polypeptide(L)'
;MSAKRHPGSKKGKKNGRSVKVEKPKPWGLILTFTGVGVVAVGMVAAAAWVVFDRTKAPTGAEEFFGSHEGYWDLIEAVENGDVDEDDLEHPWVIDGTHVDSGDPNFEPVDYQVTPPVGGPHHSQWQTCTGIVYGDELIDEHAVHSLEHGAVWVTYDPDQVSEDDIETLAGKVQGRDYTMMSPYPAQSAPISLQAWGVQLTTDSATDNNIDRFMQHYLRNNDITPEPHGTCSGGFTGTKADDPMANLTPEELAELEEMMSEGGEDDSDEESSED
;
A
#
# COMPACT_ATOMS: atom_id res chain seq x y z
N MET A 1 118.37 -37.07 21.47
CA MET A 1 117.65 -37.63 20.31
C MET A 1 116.27 -38.09 20.80
N SER A 2 115.31 -37.17 20.94
CA SER A 2 114.30 -36.83 19.90
C SER A 2 113.20 -37.89 19.77
N ALA A 3 112.08 -37.66 20.47
CA ALA A 3 110.87 -38.47 20.40
C ALA A 3 110.10 -38.23 19.08
N LYS A 4 109.51 -39.29 18.51
CA LYS A 4 108.56 -39.19 17.38
C LYS A 4 107.12 -39.19 17.91
N ARG A 5 106.42 -38.06 17.79
CA ARG A 5 104.96 -37.98 17.95
C ARG A 5 104.25 -38.43 16.67
N HIS A 6 103.19 -39.24 16.80
CA HIS A 6 102.27 -39.51 15.69
C HIS A 6 101.26 -38.35 15.51
N PRO A 7 100.84 -38.03 14.28
CA PRO A 7 99.87 -36.98 14.01
C PRO A 7 98.42 -37.51 13.86
N GLY A 8 97.46 -36.70 14.32
CA GLY A 8 96.28 -36.39 13.51
C GLY A 8 95.00 -37.22 13.69
N SER A 9 94.00 -36.60 14.30
CA SER A 9 92.59 -36.80 13.93
C SER A 9 91.82 -35.49 14.16
N LYS A 10 91.67 -34.68 13.10
CA LYS A 10 90.76 -33.51 13.12
C LYS A 10 89.38 -33.97 12.65
N LYS A 11 88.40 -33.99 13.55
CA LYS A 11 86.98 -34.20 13.17
C LYS A 11 86.50 -33.02 12.30
N GLY A 12 86.08 -33.31 11.08
CA GLY A 12 85.48 -32.31 10.19
C GLY A 12 84.07 -31.92 10.64
N LYS A 13 83.82 -30.61 10.80
CA LYS A 13 82.49 -30.05 11.11
C LYS A 13 81.69 -29.97 9.81
N LYS A 14 80.70 -30.85 9.61
CA LYS A 14 79.79 -30.80 8.46
C LYS A 14 78.75 -29.69 8.68
N ASN A 15 78.84 -28.60 7.90
CA ASN A 15 77.77 -27.61 7.84
C ASN A 15 76.63 -28.15 6.97
N GLY A 16 75.48 -28.48 7.57
CA GLY A 16 74.28 -28.84 6.82
C GLY A 16 73.70 -27.61 6.13
N ARG A 17 73.61 -27.64 4.80
CA ARG A 17 72.98 -26.57 4.02
C ARG A 17 71.47 -26.74 4.08
N SER A 18 70.77 -25.78 4.70
CA SER A 18 69.30 -25.80 4.72
C SER A 18 68.76 -25.64 3.30
N VAL A 19 68.06 -26.66 2.81
CA VAL A 19 67.35 -26.59 1.54
C VAL A 19 66.05 -25.83 1.79
N LYS A 20 65.97 -24.58 1.32
CA LYS A 20 64.68 -23.88 1.21
C LYS A 20 63.84 -24.62 0.17
N VAL A 21 62.82 -25.34 0.63
CA VAL A 21 61.77 -25.89 -0.23
C VAL A 21 60.76 -24.77 -0.45
N GLU A 22 60.72 -24.22 -1.66
CA GLU A 22 59.66 -23.31 -2.06
C GLU A 22 58.37 -24.11 -2.25
N LYS A 23 57.31 -23.76 -1.51
CA LYS A 23 55.99 -24.36 -1.71
C LYS A 23 55.35 -23.71 -2.94
N PRO A 24 54.82 -24.49 -3.90
CA PRO A 24 54.09 -23.92 -5.03
C PRO A 24 52.88 -23.12 -4.54
N LYS A 25 52.60 -21.98 -5.17
CA LYS A 25 51.42 -21.16 -4.84
C LYS A 25 50.15 -21.96 -5.14
N PRO A 26 49.13 -21.96 -4.26
CA PRO A 26 47.93 -22.78 -4.41
C PRO A 26 46.93 -22.13 -5.38
N TRP A 27 47.33 -21.92 -6.64
CA TRP A 27 46.56 -21.20 -7.64
C TRP A 27 45.15 -21.76 -7.87
N GLY A 28 44.98 -23.09 -7.85
CA GLY A 28 43.65 -23.69 -7.95
C GLY A 28 42.73 -23.28 -6.80
N LEU A 29 43.22 -23.24 -5.56
CA LEU A 29 42.45 -22.83 -4.39
C LEU A 29 42.13 -21.32 -4.43
N ILE A 30 43.09 -20.49 -4.87
CA ILE A 30 42.87 -19.05 -5.07
C ILE A 30 41.77 -18.83 -6.11
N LEU A 31 41.87 -19.46 -7.29
CA LEU A 31 40.88 -19.32 -8.36
C LEU A 31 39.49 -19.81 -7.92
N THR A 32 39.40 -20.91 -7.15
CA THR A 32 38.12 -21.38 -6.61
C THR A 32 37.50 -20.37 -5.65
N PHE A 33 38.26 -19.85 -4.68
CA PHE A 33 37.73 -18.86 -3.73
C PHE A 33 37.38 -17.52 -4.40
N THR A 34 38.17 -17.07 -5.38
CA THR A 34 37.83 -15.89 -6.20
C THR A 34 36.55 -16.12 -7.02
N GLY A 35 36.41 -17.28 -7.67
CA GLY A 35 35.22 -17.63 -8.45
C GLY A 35 33.95 -17.69 -7.59
N VAL A 36 34.00 -18.37 -6.45
CA VAL A 36 32.90 -18.42 -5.48
C VAL A 36 32.58 -17.03 -4.93
N GLY A 37 33.60 -16.22 -4.63
CA GLY A 37 33.42 -14.84 -4.17
C GLY A 37 32.70 -13.96 -5.19
N VAL A 38 33.05 -14.05 -6.48
CA VAL A 38 32.37 -13.32 -7.56
C VAL A 38 30.91 -13.75 -7.70
N VAL A 39 30.62 -15.06 -7.64
CA VAL A 39 29.23 -15.56 -7.72
C VAL A 39 28.41 -15.08 -6.51
N ALA A 40 28.97 -15.14 -5.30
CA ALA A 40 28.29 -14.68 -4.09
C ALA A 40 27.99 -13.17 -4.13
N VAL A 41 28.96 -12.34 -4.55
CA VAL A 41 28.75 -10.89 -4.73
C VAL A 41 27.70 -10.61 -5.81
N GLY A 42 27.73 -11.36 -6.92
CA GLY A 42 26.71 -11.24 -7.98
C GLY A 42 25.30 -11.55 -7.50
N MET A 43 25.12 -12.60 -6.69
CA MET A 43 23.83 -12.94 -6.09
C MET A 43 23.34 -11.88 -5.10
N VAL A 44 24.22 -11.34 -4.25
CA VAL A 44 23.88 -10.26 -3.31
C VAL A 44 23.50 -8.98 -4.06
N ALA A 45 24.23 -8.62 -5.12
CA ALA A 45 23.92 -7.46 -5.95
C ALA A 45 22.58 -7.63 -6.70
N ALA A 46 22.28 -8.82 -7.22
CA ALA A 46 21.00 -9.12 -7.85
C ALA A 46 19.84 -9.05 -6.85
N ALA A 47 20.01 -9.59 -5.63
CA ALA A 47 19.00 -9.50 -4.58
C ALA A 47 18.75 -8.05 -4.15
N ALA A 48 19.81 -7.26 -3.96
CA ALA A 48 19.70 -5.83 -3.64
C ALA A 48 19.00 -5.04 -4.76
N TRP A 49 19.29 -5.35 -6.03
CA TRP A 49 18.61 -4.74 -7.17
C TRP A 49 17.12 -5.13 -7.24
N VAL A 50 16.76 -6.39 -6.99
CA VAL A 50 15.35 -6.82 -6.93
C VAL A 50 14.59 -6.14 -5.80
N VAL A 51 15.22 -5.92 -4.64
CA VAL A 51 14.61 -5.15 -3.54
C VAL A 51 14.42 -3.69 -3.95
N PHE A 52 15.47 -3.04 -4.49
CA PHE A 52 15.40 -1.64 -4.93
C PHE A 52 14.43 -1.40 -6.12
N ASP A 53 14.27 -2.36 -7.02
CA ASP A 53 13.32 -2.21 -8.12
C ASP A 53 11.86 -2.40 -7.67
N ARG A 54 11.63 -3.06 -6.53
CA ARG A 54 10.31 -3.19 -5.89
C ARG A 54 9.92 -1.99 -5.04
N THR A 55 10.86 -1.14 -4.62
CA THR A 55 10.55 0.10 -3.87
C THR A 55 10.14 1.27 -4.78
N LYS A 56 10.01 1.05 -6.09
CA LYS A 56 9.55 2.08 -7.03
C LYS A 56 8.04 2.01 -7.20
N ALA A 57 7.42 3.17 -7.35
CA ALA A 57 6.04 3.31 -7.78
C ALA A 57 5.74 2.48 -9.05
N PRO A 58 4.53 1.92 -9.18
CA PRO A 58 4.06 1.30 -10.42
C PRO A 58 4.06 2.31 -11.57
N THR A 59 4.24 1.82 -12.80
CA THR A 59 4.15 2.69 -13.98
C THR A 59 2.70 2.84 -14.38
N GLY A 60 2.21 4.08 -14.46
CA GLY A 60 0.82 4.37 -14.82
C GLY A 60 -0.12 4.53 -13.62
N ALA A 61 0.39 4.63 -12.40
CA ALA A 61 -0.37 5.25 -11.33
C ALA A 61 -0.43 6.78 -11.54
N GLU A 62 -1.58 7.35 -11.21
CA GLU A 62 -1.88 8.77 -11.15
C GLU A 62 -1.87 9.20 -9.69
N GLU A 63 -1.14 10.27 -9.37
CA GLU A 63 -0.92 10.79 -8.02
C GLU A 63 -1.48 12.21 -7.93
N PHE A 64 -2.34 12.47 -6.96
CA PHE A 64 -3.13 13.71 -6.87
C PHE A 64 -2.49 14.77 -5.96
N PHE A 65 -1.20 14.62 -5.62
CA PHE A 65 -0.42 15.55 -4.79
C PHE A 65 0.24 16.70 -5.58
N GLY A 66 -0.09 16.86 -6.86
CA GLY A 66 0.48 17.92 -7.72
C GLY A 66 1.98 17.75 -7.95
N SER A 67 2.80 18.69 -7.46
CA SER A 67 4.26 18.64 -7.58
C SER A 67 5.00 18.00 -6.39
N HIS A 68 4.27 17.52 -5.38
CA HIS A 68 4.80 17.02 -4.12
C HIS A 68 5.10 15.51 -4.16
N GLU A 69 6.05 15.05 -3.34
CA GLU A 69 6.42 13.62 -3.28
C GLU A 69 5.36 12.74 -2.60
N GLY A 70 4.39 13.34 -1.90
CA GLY A 70 3.30 12.65 -1.22
C GLY A 70 2.48 13.58 -0.33
N TYR A 71 1.57 13.01 0.46
CA TYR A 71 0.67 13.73 1.36
C TYR A 71 1.44 14.63 2.34
N TRP A 72 2.46 14.13 3.03
CA TRP A 72 3.15 14.92 4.06
C TRP A 72 4.06 16.00 3.51
N ASP A 73 4.63 15.83 2.32
CA ASP A 73 5.39 16.87 1.61
C ASP A 73 4.47 18.01 1.14
N LEU A 74 3.25 17.68 0.70
CA LEU A 74 2.20 18.65 0.40
C LEU A 74 1.73 19.40 1.66
N ILE A 75 1.42 18.69 2.74
CA ILE A 75 1.02 19.31 4.02
C ILE A 75 2.14 20.22 4.56
N GLU A 76 3.42 19.80 4.54
CA GLU A 76 4.53 20.67 4.98
C GLU A 76 4.64 21.94 4.12
N ALA A 77 4.39 21.87 2.80
CA ALA A 77 4.37 23.04 1.93
C ALA A 77 3.20 23.99 2.22
N VAL A 78 2.01 23.47 2.51
CA VAL A 78 0.84 24.27 2.91
C VAL A 78 1.06 24.91 4.29
N GLU A 79 1.55 24.17 5.29
CA GLU A 79 1.85 24.70 6.63
C GLU A 79 2.93 25.79 6.62
N ASN A 80 3.92 25.68 5.73
CA ASN A 80 4.96 26.71 5.55
C ASN A 80 4.47 27.93 4.74
N GLY A 81 3.31 27.83 4.06
CA GLY A 81 2.78 28.86 3.16
C GLY A 81 3.56 28.98 1.84
N ASP A 82 4.20 27.88 1.40
CA ASP A 82 4.82 27.77 0.08
C ASP A 82 3.78 27.47 -1.01
N VAL A 83 2.63 26.90 -0.63
CA VAL A 83 1.43 26.65 -1.45
C VAL A 83 0.20 27.14 -0.68
N ASP A 84 -0.75 27.78 -1.36
CA ASP A 84 -2.05 28.15 -0.78
C ASP A 84 -3.06 27.02 -1.00
N GLU A 85 -3.92 26.75 -0.02
CA GLU A 85 -4.95 25.70 -0.08
C GLU A 85 -5.98 26.00 -1.18
N ASP A 86 -6.31 27.28 -1.37
CA ASP A 86 -7.21 27.77 -2.44
C ASP A 86 -6.61 27.59 -3.86
N ASP A 87 -5.29 27.39 -3.99
CA ASP A 87 -4.57 27.22 -5.26
C ASP A 87 -4.32 25.73 -5.62
N LEU A 88 -4.75 24.77 -4.78
CA LEU A 88 -4.58 23.34 -5.06
C LEU A 88 -5.47 22.86 -6.22
N GLU A 89 -4.91 22.04 -7.12
CA GLU A 89 -5.68 21.39 -8.20
C GLU A 89 -6.65 20.33 -7.66
N HIS A 90 -6.28 19.70 -6.53
CA HIS A 90 -7.02 18.63 -5.87
C HIS A 90 -7.10 18.88 -4.35
N PRO A 91 -7.83 19.92 -3.89
CA PRO A 91 -7.87 20.29 -2.46
C PRO A 91 -8.41 19.16 -1.57
N TRP A 92 -9.29 18.30 -2.11
CA TRP A 92 -9.79 17.11 -1.43
C TRP A 92 -8.69 16.11 -1.02
N VAL A 93 -7.48 16.15 -1.60
CA VAL A 93 -6.40 15.21 -1.25
C VAL A 93 -5.83 15.47 0.16
N ILE A 94 -6.05 16.67 0.70
CA ILE A 94 -5.69 17.06 2.08
C ILE A 94 -6.91 17.15 3.02
N ASP A 95 -8.12 16.91 2.52
CA ASP A 95 -9.36 16.96 3.29
C ASP A 95 -9.70 15.59 3.89
N GLY A 96 -9.27 15.37 5.14
CA GLY A 96 -9.60 14.18 5.94
C GLY A 96 -10.86 14.33 6.79
N THR A 97 -11.84 15.15 6.39
CA THR A 97 -13.02 15.43 7.24
C THR A 97 -13.94 14.22 7.40
N HIS A 98 -14.21 13.83 8.65
CA HIS A 98 -15.26 12.85 8.98
C HIS A 98 -16.66 13.48 8.90
N VAL A 99 -17.44 13.16 7.86
CA VAL A 99 -18.72 13.83 7.53
C VAL A 99 -19.90 13.43 8.42
N ASP A 100 -19.85 12.22 8.98
CA ASP A 100 -20.85 11.64 9.89
C ASP A 100 -20.64 12.04 11.37
N SER A 101 -19.54 12.73 11.68
CA SER A 101 -19.10 13.01 13.06
C SER A 101 -19.89 14.14 13.73
N GLY A 102 -21.15 13.82 14.08
CA GLY A 102 -22.05 14.69 14.82
C GLY A 102 -23.23 15.23 14.01
N ASP A 103 -23.34 14.89 12.73
CA ASP A 103 -24.51 15.18 11.91
C ASP A 103 -25.35 13.90 11.68
N PRO A 104 -26.60 13.84 12.17
CA PRO A 104 -27.50 12.72 11.88
C PRO A 104 -28.10 12.77 10.46
N ASN A 105 -27.87 13.83 9.69
CA ASN A 105 -28.38 14.03 8.33
C ASN A 105 -27.23 14.33 7.34
N PHE A 106 -26.08 13.68 7.50
CA PHE A 106 -24.99 13.82 6.52
C PHE A 106 -25.44 13.32 5.14
N GLU A 107 -24.97 13.99 4.09
CA GLU A 107 -25.24 13.62 2.69
C GLU A 107 -24.05 12.80 2.12
N PRO A 108 -24.28 11.92 1.12
CA PRO A 108 -23.21 11.22 0.42
C PRO A 108 -22.17 12.18 -0.20
N VAL A 109 -20.91 11.74 -0.26
CA VAL A 109 -19.80 12.59 -0.73
C VAL A 109 -19.67 12.54 -2.25
N ASP A 110 -19.73 13.70 -2.91
CA ASP A 110 -19.50 13.85 -4.36
C ASP A 110 -18.00 13.83 -4.68
N TYR A 111 -17.44 12.63 -4.86
CA TYR A 111 -16.02 12.42 -5.14
C TYR A 111 -15.63 12.77 -6.57
N GLN A 112 -14.55 13.54 -6.73
CA GLN A 112 -14.02 13.96 -8.05
C GLN A 112 -13.33 12.84 -8.84
N VAL A 113 -12.95 11.75 -8.17
CA VAL A 113 -12.27 10.58 -8.76
C VAL A 113 -13.11 9.35 -8.48
N THR A 114 -13.30 8.49 -9.49
CA THR A 114 -14.17 7.31 -9.40
C THR A 114 -13.42 6.05 -9.86
N PRO A 115 -13.28 4.99 -9.04
CA PRO A 115 -13.56 4.95 -7.60
C PRO A 115 -12.66 5.90 -6.80
N PRO A 116 -13.11 6.39 -5.64
CA PRO A 116 -12.44 7.46 -4.90
C PRO A 116 -11.13 7.03 -4.25
N VAL A 117 -10.20 7.99 -4.16
CA VAL A 117 -8.84 7.80 -3.65
C VAL A 117 -8.53 8.68 -2.44
N GLY A 118 -9.50 9.41 -1.89
CA GLY A 118 -9.29 10.35 -0.78
C GLY A 118 -10.42 11.38 -0.68
N GLY A 119 -10.33 12.27 0.29
CA GLY A 119 -11.33 13.30 0.58
C GLY A 119 -12.22 12.97 1.80
N PRO A 120 -13.26 13.78 2.05
CA PRO A 120 -14.20 13.59 3.15
C PRO A 120 -14.81 12.20 3.16
N HIS A 121 -15.03 11.64 4.34
CA HIS A 121 -15.39 10.21 4.49
C HIS A 121 -16.06 9.92 5.85
N HIS A 122 -16.45 8.67 6.12
CA HIS A 122 -17.11 8.30 7.40
C HIS A 122 -16.09 8.08 8.52
N SER A 123 -16.44 8.39 9.77
CA SER A 123 -15.65 8.13 10.98
C SER A 123 -15.36 6.65 11.27
N GLN A 124 -16.08 5.75 10.59
CA GLN A 124 -15.87 4.32 10.63
C GLN A 124 -15.25 3.82 9.32
N TRP A 125 -14.16 3.09 9.39
CA TRP A 125 -13.50 2.47 8.21
C TRP A 125 -14.18 1.18 7.76
N GLN A 126 -14.02 0.81 6.50
CA GLN A 126 -14.31 -0.54 6.01
C GLN A 126 -13.26 -1.53 6.51
N THR A 127 -13.67 -2.70 6.98
CA THR A 127 -12.73 -3.73 7.46
C THR A 127 -11.80 -4.23 6.33
N CYS A 128 -10.55 -3.76 6.34
CA CYS A 128 -9.54 -3.98 5.30
C CYS A 128 -8.50 -5.06 5.67
N THR A 129 -8.96 -6.18 6.25
CA THR A 129 -8.10 -7.31 6.66
C THR A 129 -7.93 -8.37 5.57
N GLY A 130 -7.86 -7.97 4.30
CA GLY A 130 -7.83 -8.87 3.16
C GLY A 130 -9.18 -9.51 2.87
N ILE A 131 -10.26 -8.73 2.94
CA ILE A 131 -11.63 -9.19 2.65
C ILE A 131 -11.95 -8.95 1.17
N VAL A 132 -12.59 -9.94 0.55
CA VAL A 132 -13.22 -9.82 -0.77
C VAL A 132 -14.72 -9.75 -0.52
N TYR A 133 -15.29 -8.58 -0.77
CA TYR A 133 -16.71 -8.28 -0.63
C TYR A 133 -17.46 -8.71 -1.91
N GLY A 134 -18.66 -9.26 -1.73
CA GLY A 134 -19.48 -9.76 -2.84
C GLY A 134 -20.21 -8.65 -3.60
N ASP A 135 -20.47 -7.54 -2.92
CA ASP A 135 -21.26 -6.41 -3.39
C ASP A 135 -20.46 -5.12 -3.24
N GLU A 136 -20.94 -4.04 -3.86
CA GLU A 136 -20.27 -2.74 -3.89
C GLU A 136 -20.14 -2.14 -2.47
N LEU A 137 -19.01 -1.50 -2.16
CA LEU A 137 -18.81 -0.87 -0.87
C LEU A 137 -19.45 0.52 -0.81
N ILE A 138 -19.72 0.99 0.40
CA ILE A 138 -20.01 2.40 0.67
C ILE A 138 -18.67 3.15 0.58
N ASP A 139 -18.60 4.13 -0.31
CA ASP A 139 -17.35 4.78 -0.72
C ASP A 139 -16.69 5.48 0.48
N GLU A 140 -17.47 6.14 1.33
CA GLU A 140 -17.03 6.85 2.53
C GLU A 140 -16.41 5.92 3.59
N HIS A 141 -16.90 4.67 3.71
CA HIS A 141 -16.25 3.67 4.57
C HIS A 141 -14.94 3.17 3.93
N ALA A 142 -14.91 3.03 2.60
CA ALA A 142 -13.73 2.58 1.88
C ALA A 142 -12.60 3.63 1.89
N VAL A 143 -12.92 4.92 1.77
CA VAL A 143 -11.95 6.03 1.77
C VAL A 143 -11.23 6.18 3.11
N HIS A 144 -11.92 6.04 4.25
CA HIS A 144 -11.26 5.99 5.57
C HIS A 144 -10.22 4.85 5.64
N SER A 145 -10.52 3.69 5.05
CA SER A 145 -9.53 2.59 5.00
C SER A 145 -8.29 2.98 4.19
N LEU A 146 -8.43 3.80 3.14
CA LEU A 146 -7.29 4.37 2.42
C LEU A 146 -6.51 5.36 3.32
N GLU A 147 -7.20 6.13 4.17
CA GLU A 147 -6.59 7.04 5.16
C GLU A 147 -5.69 6.29 6.16
N HIS A 148 -6.08 5.07 6.53
CA HIS A 148 -5.27 4.12 7.32
C HIS A 148 -4.12 3.45 6.53
N GLY A 149 -3.99 3.73 5.23
CA GLY A 149 -2.98 3.18 4.34
C GLY A 149 -3.35 1.83 3.73
N ALA A 150 -4.64 1.53 3.59
CA ALA A 150 -5.09 0.36 2.84
C ALA A 150 -4.99 0.57 1.32
N VAL A 151 -5.05 -0.55 0.59
CA VAL A 151 -5.31 -0.58 -0.85
C VAL A 151 -6.66 -1.23 -1.10
N TRP A 152 -7.55 -0.51 -1.77
CA TRP A 152 -8.80 -1.04 -2.31
C TRP A 152 -8.56 -1.50 -3.76
N VAL A 153 -9.10 -2.66 -4.11
CA VAL A 153 -9.12 -3.20 -5.47
C VAL A 153 -10.56 -3.26 -5.95
N THR A 154 -10.84 -2.58 -7.04
CA THR A 154 -12.19 -2.46 -7.63
C THR A 154 -12.19 -2.98 -9.05
N TYR A 155 -13.31 -3.57 -9.45
CA TYR A 155 -13.49 -4.13 -10.79
C TYR A 155 -14.92 -3.88 -11.28
N ASP A 156 -15.08 -3.65 -12.58
CA ASP A 156 -16.39 -3.65 -13.21
C ASP A 156 -16.82 -5.10 -13.48
N PRO A 157 -17.88 -5.62 -12.83
CA PRO A 157 -18.35 -7.00 -13.03
C PRO A 157 -18.85 -7.29 -14.45
N ASP A 158 -19.20 -6.27 -15.25
CA ASP A 158 -19.61 -6.44 -16.66
C ASP A 158 -18.41 -6.48 -17.62
N GLN A 159 -17.21 -6.06 -17.17
CA GLN A 159 -16.00 -5.99 -18.01
C GLN A 159 -14.92 -7.03 -17.65
N VAL A 160 -14.91 -7.55 -16.41
CA VAL A 160 -13.87 -8.47 -15.92
C VAL A 160 -14.40 -9.91 -15.82
N SER A 161 -13.60 -10.89 -16.24
CA SER A 161 -13.99 -12.30 -16.24
C SER A 161 -13.94 -12.94 -14.83
N GLU A 162 -14.70 -14.02 -14.60
CA GLU A 162 -14.65 -14.76 -13.32
C GLU A 162 -13.23 -15.24 -12.96
N ASP A 163 -12.45 -15.71 -13.95
CA ASP A 163 -11.05 -16.13 -13.78
C ASP A 163 -10.13 -14.95 -13.38
N ASP A 164 -10.38 -13.76 -13.92
CA ASP A 164 -9.66 -12.53 -13.58
C ASP A 164 -10.06 -12.00 -12.18
N ILE A 165 -11.34 -12.11 -11.82
CA ILE A 165 -11.83 -11.80 -10.46
C ILE A 165 -11.18 -12.74 -9.43
N GLU A 166 -11.11 -14.05 -9.69
CA GLU A 166 -10.39 -14.99 -8.81
C GLU A 166 -8.89 -14.66 -8.72
N THR A 167 -8.29 -14.22 -9.84
CA THR A 167 -6.89 -13.77 -9.89
C THR A 167 -6.64 -12.54 -9.03
N LEU A 168 -7.54 -11.56 -9.03
CA LEU A 168 -7.48 -10.38 -8.14
C LEU A 168 -7.74 -10.75 -6.69
N ALA A 169 -8.77 -11.57 -6.42
CA ALA A 169 -9.11 -12.05 -5.09
C ALA A 169 -7.93 -12.77 -4.42
N GLY A 170 -7.18 -13.58 -5.18
CA GLY A 170 -5.96 -14.25 -4.71
C GLY A 170 -4.80 -13.32 -4.32
N LYS A 171 -4.82 -12.03 -4.70
CA LYS A 171 -3.85 -11.01 -4.28
C LYS A 171 -4.23 -10.28 -2.97
N VAL A 172 -5.52 -10.30 -2.65
CA VAL A 172 -6.15 -9.58 -1.52
C VAL A 172 -6.48 -10.51 -0.35
N GLN A 173 -6.94 -11.73 -0.61
CA GLN A 173 -7.54 -12.57 0.42
C GLN A 173 -6.58 -12.89 1.57
N GLY A 174 -6.93 -12.47 2.79
CA GLY A 174 -6.14 -12.65 4.01
C GLY A 174 -4.88 -11.79 4.10
N ARG A 175 -4.72 -10.78 3.23
CA ARG A 175 -3.65 -9.79 3.29
C ARG A 175 -4.13 -8.51 4.00
N ASP A 176 -3.64 -8.29 5.23
CA ASP A 176 -3.94 -7.07 5.98
C ASP A 176 -3.65 -5.80 5.17
N TYR A 177 -4.48 -4.77 5.39
CA TYR A 177 -4.50 -3.51 4.65
C TYR A 177 -4.90 -3.65 3.18
N THR A 178 -5.54 -4.74 2.78
CA THR A 178 -6.23 -4.82 1.46
C THR A 178 -7.70 -5.13 1.60
N MET A 179 -8.48 -4.69 0.61
CA MET A 179 -9.86 -5.10 0.41
C MET A 179 -10.21 -5.08 -1.07
N MET A 180 -11.24 -5.83 -1.46
CA MET A 180 -11.72 -5.90 -2.85
C MET A 180 -13.23 -5.91 -2.89
N SER A 181 -13.83 -5.24 -3.88
CA SER A 181 -15.27 -5.27 -4.16
C SER A 181 -15.52 -5.04 -5.65
N PRO A 182 -16.69 -5.42 -6.18
CA PRO A 182 -17.15 -4.84 -7.44
C PRO A 182 -17.33 -3.32 -7.29
N TYR A 183 -17.26 -2.61 -8.41
CA TYR A 183 -17.66 -1.21 -8.56
C TYR A 183 -18.33 -1.07 -9.95
N PRO A 184 -19.66 -1.25 -10.05
CA PRO A 184 -20.37 -1.24 -11.33
C PRO A 184 -20.14 0.05 -12.12
N ALA A 185 -19.99 -0.08 -13.45
CA ALA A 185 -19.81 1.04 -14.38
C ALA A 185 -18.58 1.96 -14.13
N GLN A 186 -17.57 1.51 -13.37
CA GLN A 186 -16.27 2.21 -13.34
C GLN A 186 -15.64 2.25 -14.75
N SER A 187 -14.89 3.31 -15.03
CA SER A 187 -14.43 3.63 -16.39
C SER A 187 -13.39 2.65 -16.95
N ALA A 188 -12.53 2.08 -16.08
CA ALA A 188 -11.54 1.07 -16.42
C ALA A 188 -11.96 -0.30 -15.87
N PRO A 189 -11.67 -1.44 -16.54
CA PRO A 189 -12.09 -2.75 -16.06
C PRO A 189 -11.62 -3.06 -14.63
N ILE A 190 -10.39 -2.64 -14.27
CA ILE A 190 -9.81 -2.82 -12.93
C ILE A 190 -9.21 -1.49 -12.49
N SER A 191 -9.42 -1.13 -11.22
CA SER A 191 -8.81 0.04 -10.58
C SER A 191 -8.27 -0.33 -9.20
N LEU A 192 -7.20 0.33 -8.78
CA LEU A 192 -6.64 0.23 -7.43
C LEU A 192 -6.51 1.62 -6.82
N GLN A 193 -6.93 1.74 -5.56
CA GLN A 193 -6.95 3.00 -4.82
C GLN A 193 -6.03 2.89 -3.60
N ALA A 194 -5.26 3.94 -3.35
CA ALA A 194 -4.60 4.27 -2.09
C ALA A 194 -4.81 5.77 -1.84
N TRP A 195 -4.52 6.30 -0.64
CA TRP A 195 -4.77 7.72 -0.38
C TRP A 195 -4.01 8.61 -1.38
N GLY A 196 -4.73 9.45 -2.11
CA GLY A 196 -4.22 10.34 -3.16
C GLY A 196 -3.61 9.64 -4.38
N VAL A 197 -3.87 8.34 -4.62
CA VAL A 197 -3.28 7.59 -5.74
C VAL A 197 -4.26 6.60 -6.38
N GLN A 198 -4.39 6.63 -7.71
CA GLN A 198 -5.13 5.62 -8.49
C GLN A 198 -4.21 4.86 -9.46
N LEU A 199 -4.47 3.57 -9.70
CA LEU A 199 -3.92 2.82 -10.83
C LEU A 199 -5.07 2.10 -11.55
N THR A 200 -5.25 2.39 -12.84
CA THR A 200 -6.20 1.67 -13.70
C THR A 200 -5.49 0.69 -14.63
N THR A 201 -6.15 -0.44 -14.95
CA THR A 201 -5.61 -1.43 -15.90
C THR A 201 -6.71 -2.31 -16.49
N ASP A 202 -6.46 -2.84 -17.70
CA ASP A 202 -7.38 -3.76 -18.40
C ASP A 202 -7.12 -5.24 -18.08
N SER A 203 -6.19 -5.57 -17.17
CA SER A 203 -5.76 -6.96 -16.94
C SER A 203 -5.37 -7.27 -15.49
N ALA A 204 -6.03 -8.29 -14.92
CA ALA A 204 -5.74 -8.81 -13.57
C ALA A 204 -4.32 -9.41 -13.42
N THR A 205 -3.62 -9.64 -14.53
CA THR A 205 -2.23 -10.11 -14.57
C THR A 205 -1.20 -9.01 -14.80
N ASP A 206 -1.60 -7.73 -14.78
CA ASP A 206 -0.64 -6.62 -14.87
C ASP A 206 0.33 -6.63 -13.68
N ASN A 207 1.64 -6.55 -13.98
CA ASN A 207 2.70 -6.50 -12.98
C ASN A 207 2.65 -5.21 -12.14
N ASN A 208 1.98 -4.16 -12.63
CA ASN A 208 1.77 -2.93 -11.86
C ASN A 208 0.84 -3.14 -10.66
N ILE A 209 -0.11 -4.08 -10.70
CA ILE A 209 -0.99 -4.41 -9.55
C ILE A 209 -0.14 -4.83 -8.34
N ASP A 210 0.78 -5.77 -8.55
CA ASP A 210 1.66 -6.25 -7.48
C ASP A 210 2.64 -5.17 -7.02
N ARG A 211 3.06 -4.26 -7.91
CA ARG A 211 3.91 -3.10 -7.56
C ARG A 211 3.15 -2.07 -6.74
N PHE A 212 1.93 -1.72 -7.12
CA PHE A 212 1.04 -0.80 -6.39
C PHE A 212 0.85 -1.27 -4.95
N MET A 213 0.43 -2.53 -4.77
CA MET A 213 0.27 -3.12 -3.44
C MET A 213 1.60 -3.30 -2.67
N GLN A 214 2.76 -3.34 -3.34
CA GLN A 214 4.06 -3.38 -2.65
C GLN A 214 4.55 -1.99 -2.25
N HIS A 215 4.12 -0.94 -2.95
CA HIS A 215 4.62 0.41 -2.79
C HIS A 215 3.72 1.30 -1.91
N TYR A 216 2.39 1.21 -2.06
CA TYR A 216 1.46 2.10 -1.36
C TYR A 216 0.82 1.50 -0.09
N LEU A 217 0.85 0.17 0.10
CA LEU A 217 0.33 -0.43 1.34
C LEU A 217 1.09 0.09 2.57
N ARG A 218 0.36 0.82 3.43
CA ARG A 218 0.87 1.46 4.64
C ARG A 218 2.08 2.35 4.35
N ASN A 219 2.08 3.01 3.19
CA ASN A 219 3.12 3.95 2.83
C ASN A 219 2.90 5.25 3.60
N ASN A 220 3.67 5.41 4.68
CA ASN A 220 3.63 6.57 5.55
C ASN A 220 3.77 7.91 4.80
N ASP A 221 4.37 7.97 3.62
CA ASP A 221 4.60 9.22 2.89
C ASP A 221 3.30 9.79 2.26
N ILE A 222 2.32 8.92 1.99
CA ILE A 222 1.00 9.28 1.42
C ILE A 222 -0.19 9.04 2.36
N THR A 223 0.02 8.39 3.51
CA THR A 223 -1.04 7.97 4.43
C THR A 223 -1.28 9.06 5.50
N PRO A 224 -2.49 9.66 5.61
CA PRO A 224 -2.80 10.69 6.63
C PRO A 224 -2.89 10.15 8.06
N GLU A 225 -3.42 8.94 8.27
CA GLU A 225 -3.47 8.26 9.57
C GLU A 225 -2.56 7.01 9.58
N PRO A 226 -1.22 7.20 9.51
CA PRO A 226 -0.30 6.08 9.53
C PRO A 226 -0.44 5.35 10.87
N HIS A 227 -0.60 4.03 10.78
CA HIS A 227 -0.89 3.11 11.90
C HIS A 227 -2.36 2.97 12.33
N GLY A 228 -3.31 3.56 11.61
CA GLY A 228 -4.74 3.25 11.74
C GLY A 228 -5.05 1.75 11.60
N THR A 229 -6.14 1.29 12.22
CA THR A 229 -6.51 -0.15 12.24
C THR A 229 -7.37 -0.54 11.05
N CYS A 230 -7.06 -1.66 10.40
CA CYS A 230 -7.95 -2.25 9.40
C CYS A 230 -9.02 -3.20 9.95
N SER A 231 -8.95 -3.59 11.23
CA SER A 231 -9.87 -4.58 11.82
C SER A 231 -10.91 -3.91 12.72
N GLY A 232 -12.17 -4.36 12.63
CA GLY A 232 -13.24 -3.96 13.56
C GLY A 232 -14.02 -2.71 13.16
N GLY A 233 -13.97 -2.33 11.88
CA GLY A 233 -14.80 -1.26 11.32
C GLY A 233 -16.10 -1.81 10.73
N PHE A 234 -16.67 -1.09 9.76
CA PHE A 234 -17.82 -1.54 9.00
C PHE A 234 -17.49 -2.84 8.24
N THR A 235 -18.52 -3.66 8.02
CA THR A 235 -18.40 -4.98 7.36
C THR A 235 -19.50 -5.25 6.35
N GLY A 236 -20.47 -4.34 6.22
CA GLY A 236 -21.50 -4.41 5.20
C GLY A 236 -21.04 -3.79 3.87
N THR A 237 -22.02 -3.65 2.98
CA THR A 237 -21.93 -3.22 1.59
C THR A 237 -23.12 -2.30 1.27
N LYS A 238 -23.16 -1.68 0.08
CA LYS A 238 -24.36 -0.98 -0.42
C LYS A 238 -25.58 -1.91 -0.51
N ALA A 239 -25.40 -3.23 -0.65
CA ALA A 239 -26.51 -4.18 -0.61
C ALA A 239 -27.11 -4.39 0.79
N ASP A 240 -26.37 -4.06 1.87
CA ASP A 240 -26.84 -4.10 3.25
C ASP A 240 -27.50 -2.78 3.70
N ASP A 241 -27.32 -1.70 2.93
CA ASP A 241 -27.96 -0.41 3.20
C ASP A 241 -29.43 -0.44 2.72
N PRO A 242 -30.41 -0.22 3.62
CA PRO A 242 -31.81 -0.14 3.25
C PRO A 242 -32.15 1.05 2.34
N MET A 243 -31.31 2.10 2.27
CA MET A 243 -31.51 3.26 1.40
C MET A 243 -30.95 3.04 -0.01
N ALA A 244 -29.75 2.45 -0.15
CA ALA A 244 -29.14 2.17 -1.45
C ALA A 244 -29.90 1.16 -2.34
N ASN A 245 -30.82 0.38 -1.77
CA ASN A 245 -31.71 -0.53 -2.52
C ASN A 245 -33.03 0.13 -2.99
N LEU A 246 -33.28 1.40 -2.65
CA LEU A 246 -34.48 2.12 -3.05
C LEU A 246 -34.31 2.68 -4.47
N THR A 247 -35.34 2.53 -5.30
CA THR A 247 -35.42 3.24 -6.57
C THR A 247 -35.54 4.76 -6.36
N PRO A 248 -35.24 5.61 -7.36
CA PRO A 248 -35.47 7.05 -7.27
C PRO A 248 -36.93 7.46 -6.96
N GLU A 249 -37.89 6.57 -7.21
CA GLU A 249 -39.31 6.77 -6.87
C GLU A 249 -39.55 6.45 -5.38
N GLU A 250 -38.99 5.35 -4.87
CA GLU A 250 -39.04 4.99 -3.44
C GLU A 250 -38.24 5.94 -2.55
N LEU A 251 -37.12 6.50 -3.03
CA LEU A 251 -36.37 7.58 -2.36
C LEU A 251 -37.23 8.84 -2.22
N ALA A 252 -37.91 9.26 -3.30
CA ALA A 252 -38.78 10.43 -3.27
C ALA A 252 -40.01 10.22 -2.36
N GLU A 253 -40.62 9.02 -2.35
CA GLU A 253 -41.69 8.69 -1.39
C GLU A 253 -41.18 8.72 0.06
N LEU A 254 -39.94 8.27 0.32
CA LEU A 254 -39.38 8.26 1.67
C LEU A 254 -38.96 9.66 2.15
N GLU A 255 -38.44 10.51 1.27
CA GLU A 255 -38.25 11.95 1.50
C GLU A 255 -39.58 12.65 1.81
N GLU A 256 -40.64 12.39 1.04
CA GLU A 256 -41.98 12.97 1.27
C GLU A 256 -42.54 12.52 2.63
N MET A 257 -42.44 11.22 2.96
CA MET A 257 -42.84 10.68 4.27
C MET A 257 -42.04 11.25 5.45
N MET A 258 -40.73 11.48 5.29
CA MET A 258 -39.91 12.11 6.33
C MET A 258 -40.21 13.61 6.47
N SER A 259 -40.55 14.28 5.38
CA SER A 259 -40.97 15.68 5.39
C SER A 259 -42.36 15.88 6.01
N GLU A 260 -43.31 14.97 5.81
CA GLU A 260 -44.64 15.05 6.42
C GLU A 260 -44.68 14.64 7.90
N GLY A 261 -43.73 13.81 8.36
CA GLY A 261 -43.65 13.33 9.74
C GLY A 261 -43.11 14.35 10.77
N GLY A 262 -42.72 15.55 10.33
CA GLY A 262 -42.04 16.56 11.19
C GLY A 262 -42.94 17.57 11.90
N GLU A 263 -44.26 17.58 11.64
CA GLU A 263 -45.19 18.63 12.10
C GLU A 263 -46.32 18.14 13.04
N ASP A 264 -46.06 17.26 14.02
CA ASP A 264 -47.04 17.01 15.10
C ASP A 264 -46.41 16.51 16.43
N ASP A 265 -45.94 17.43 17.28
CA ASP A 265 -45.86 17.26 18.76
C ASP A 265 -45.39 18.57 19.45
N SER A 266 -46.17 19.67 19.36
CA SER A 266 -45.85 20.90 20.10
C SER A 266 -47.04 21.73 20.62
N ASP A 267 -48.23 21.16 20.78
CA ASP A 267 -49.36 21.82 21.43
C ASP A 267 -50.25 20.81 22.21
N GLU A 268 -50.08 20.75 23.54
CA GLU A 268 -51.10 20.55 24.60
C GLU A 268 -50.54 19.85 25.86
N GLU A 269 -49.98 20.63 26.80
CA GLU A 269 -50.48 20.57 28.19
C GLU A 269 -50.16 21.86 28.96
N SER A 270 -51.15 22.77 29.01
CA SER A 270 -51.19 23.85 30.01
C SER A 270 -52.64 24.12 30.42
N SER A 271 -52.92 24.13 31.74
CA SER A 271 -54.25 24.20 32.42
C SER A 271 -55.18 22.98 32.20
N GLU A 272 -56.11 22.60 33.11
CA GLU A 272 -56.51 23.05 34.48
C GLU A 272 -56.09 21.98 35.54
N ASP A 273 -56.19 22.11 36.88
CA ASP A 273 -56.82 23.06 37.84
C ASP A 273 -55.82 23.45 38.96
#